data_AF-A0A849TAC4-F1
#
_entry.id   AF-A0A849TAC4-F1
#
_cell.length_a   1.000
_cell.length_b   1.000
_cell.length_c   1.000
_cell.angle_alpha   90.00
_cell.angle_beta   90.00
_cell.angle_gamma   90.00
#
_symmetry.space_group_name_H-M   'P 1'
#
loop_
_entity.id
_entity.type
_entity.pdbx_description
1 polymer ?
#
loop_
_entity_poly.entity_id
_entity_poly.type
_entity_poly.pdbx_seq_one_letter_code
_entity_poly.pdbx_strand_id
1 'polypeptide(L)' 'MTTPNMPPIDLSPRDWGIVRDILAHHVPQYEVRAFGSRAKRTAKAYSDLDLAIITVLMPKEM' A
#
# COMPACT_ATOMS: atom_id res chain seq x y z
N MET A 1 -5.00 -22.88 -0.18
CA MET A 1 -4.37 -21.63 -0.67
C MET A 1 -5.11 -20.48 -0.01
N THR A 2 -4.49 -19.80 0.96
CA THR A 2 -5.14 -18.69 1.67
C THR A 2 -5.31 -17.53 0.70
N THR A 3 -6.55 -17.12 0.44
CA THR A 3 -6.81 -15.87 -0.29
C THR A 3 -6.09 -14.74 0.45
N PRO A 4 -5.21 -13.95 -0.20
CA PRO A 4 -4.61 -12.79 0.43
C PRO A 4 -5.74 -11.91 0.94
N ASN A 5 -5.73 -11.55 2.23
CA ASN A 5 -6.71 -10.61 2.75
C ASN A 5 -6.58 -9.32 1.94
N MET A 6 -7.64 -8.95 1.22
CA MET A 6 -7.61 -7.83 0.28
C MET A 6 -7.94 -6.55 1.04
N PRO A 7 -7.11 -5.49 0.94
CA PRO A 7 -7.41 -4.23 1.60
C PRO A 7 -8.64 -3.56 0.97
N PRO A 8 -9.42 -2.78 1.75
CA PRO A 8 -10.65 -2.13 1.27
C PRO A 8 -10.36 -0.88 0.42
N ILE A 9 -9.54 -1.01 -0.62
CA ILE A 9 -9.18 0.07 -1.56
C ILE A 9 -9.60 -0.31 -2.99
N ASP A 10 -9.70 0.68 -3.87
CA ASP A 10 -10.05 0.50 -5.28
C ASP A 10 -8.85 -0.03 -6.09
N LEU A 11 -8.66 -1.35 -6.03
CA LEU A 11 -7.61 -2.10 -6.72
C LEU A 11 -8.15 -3.48 -7.12
N SER A 12 -7.69 -4.06 -8.23
CA SER A 12 -8.06 -5.42 -8.60
C SER A 12 -7.32 -6.46 -7.74
N PRO A 13 -7.84 -7.70 -7.58
CA PRO A 13 -7.11 -8.76 -6.88
C PRO A 13 -5.74 -9.09 -7.51
N ARG A 14 -5.63 -8.97 -8.84
CA ARG A 14 -4.38 -9.19 -9.57
C ARG A 14 -3.34 -8.13 -9.21
N ASP A 15 -3.73 -6.86 -9.27
CA ASP A 15 -2.82 -5.75 -8.98
C ASP A 15 -2.46 -5.70 -7.50
N TRP A 16 -3.39 -6.10 -6.61
CA TRP A 16 -3.07 -6.30 -5.19
C TRP A 16 -1.97 -7.33 -4.99
N GLY A 17 -2.01 -8.45 -5.71
CA GLY A 17 -0.93 -9.45 -5.66
C GLY A 17 0.43 -8.84 -5.98
N ILE A 18 0.51 -8.05 -7.05
CA ILE A 18 1.74 -7.37 -7.48
C ILE A 18 2.21 -6.38 -6.40
N VAL A 19 1.33 -5.48 -5.94
CA VAL A 19 1.68 -4.46 -4.94
C VAL A 19 2.16 -5.12 -3.65
N ARG A 20 1.42 -6.12 -3.15
CA ARG A 20 1.78 -6.84 -1.93
C ARG A 20 3.16 -7.50 -2.06
N ASP A 21 3.44 -8.15 -3.17
CA ASP A 21 4.71 -8.86 -3.36
C ASP A 21 5.90 -7.86 -3.43
N ILE A 22 5.70 -6.69 -4.06
CA ILE A 22 6.68 -5.59 -4.04
C ILE A 22 6.93 -5.08 -2.62
N LEU A 23 5.87 -4.78 -1.86
CA LEU A 23 5.99 -4.28 -0.48
C LEU A 23 6.67 -5.30 0.43
N ALA A 24 6.30 -6.58 0.32
CA ALA A 24 6.89 -7.66 1.09
C ALA A 24 8.38 -7.88 0.75
N HIS A 25 8.78 -7.63 -0.50
CA HIS A 25 10.19 -7.77 -0.90
C HIS A 25 11.06 -6.60 -0.43
N HIS A 26 10.57 -5.36 -0.56
CA HIS A 26 11.40 -4.17 -0.34
C HIS A 26 11.30 -3.55 1.05
N VAL A 27 10.13 -3.60 1.68
CA VAL A 27 9.85 -2.91 2.95
C VAL A 27 9.08 -3.78 3.95
N PRO A 28 9.44 -5.06 4.15
CA PRO A 28 8.66 -5.98 4.99
C PRO A 28 8.54 -5.53 6.44
N GLN A 29 9.49 -4.73 6.95
CA GLN A 29 9.49 -4.23 8.32
C GLN A 29 8.58 -3.02 8.57
N TYR A 30 8.06 -2.37 7.51
CA TYR A 30 7.31 -1.13 7.67
C TYR A 30 5.80 -1.35 7.49
N GLU A 31 5.02 -0.66 8.33
CA GLU A 31 3.59 -0.51 8.08
C GLU A 31 3.40 0.36 6.84
N VAL A 32 2.49 -0.05 5.95
CA VAL A 32 2.16 0.67 4.73
C VAL A 32 0.68 1.02 4.73
N ARG A 33 0.37 2.30 4.53
CA ARG A 33 -1.01 2.81 4.47
C ARG A 33 -1.32 3.33 3.08
N ALA A 34 -2.42 2.88 2.51
CA ALA A 34 -2.98 3.49 1.30
C ALA A 34 -3.75 4.76 1.66
N PHE A 35 -3.61 5.79 0.83
CA PHE A 35 -4.38 7.02 0.94
C PHE A 35 -4.85 7.49 -0.45
N GLY A 36 -5.35 8.72 -0.53
CA GLY A 36 -5.76 9.29 -1.81
C GLY A 36 -7.05 8.68 -2.38
N SER A 37 -7.19 8.80 -3.69
CA SER A 37 -8.46 8.54 -4.41
C SER A 37 -8.86 7.07 -4.38
N ARG A 38 -7.90 6.14 -4.51
CA ARG A 38 -8.16 4.69 -4.47
C ARG A 38 -8.53 4.20 -3.07
N ALA A 39 -7.94 4.79 -2.03
CA ALA A 39 -8.36 4.50 -0.65
C ALA A 39 -9.78 4.99 -0.36
N LYS A 40 -10.19 6.11 -0.98
CA LYS A 40 -11.54 6.69 -0.85
C LYS A 40 -12.58 6.12 -1.83
N ARG A 41 -12.17 5.23 -2.76
CA ARG A 41 -13.00 4.71 -3.86
C ARG A 41 -13.61 5.80 -4.75
N THR A 42 -12.85 6.86 -4.99
CA THR A 42 -13.22 7.96 -5.90
C THR A 42 -12.20 8.09 -7.05
N ALA A 43 -11.45 7.03 -7.33
CA ALA A 43 -10.41 7.01 -8.35
C ALA A 43 -11.00 7.03 -9.76
N LYS A 44 -10.29 7.64 -10.71
CA LYS A 44 -10.55 7.49 -12.14
C LYS A 44 -9.69 6.34 -12.68
N ALA A 45 -9.98 5.87 -13.89
CA ALA A 45 -9.29 4.72 -14.50
C ALA A 45 -7.75 4.84 -14.45
N TYR A 46 -7.22 6.05 -14.64
CA TYR A 46 -5.78 6.34 -14.67
C TYR A 46 -5.24 7.02 -13.41
N SER A 47 -6.00 7.03 -12.31
CA SER A 47 -5.50 7.55 -11.04
C SER A 47 -4.42 6.62 -10.48
N ASP A 48 -3.36 7.20 -9.93
CA ASP A 48 -2.30 6.43 -9.28
C ASP A 48 -2.76 5.78 -7.96
N LEU A 49 -1.91 4.91 -7.41
CA LEU A 49 -2.07 4.35 -6.07
C LEU A 49 -1.07 5.03 -5.12
N ASP A 50 -1.59 5.79 -4.18
CA ASP A 50 -0.79 6.50 -3.18
C ASP A 50 -0.56 5.62 -1.94
N LEU A 51 0.72 5.37 -1.60
CA LEU A 51 1.14 4.58 -0.45
C LEU A 51 2.09 5.39 0.44
N ALA A 52 1.85 5.36 1.75
CA ALA A 52 2.73 5.92 2.76
C ALA A 52 3.44 4.80 3.53
N ILE A 53 4.78 4.83 3.53
CA ILE A 53 5.62 3.96 4.38
C ILE A 53 5.76 4.63 5.74
N ILE A 54 5.22 4.00 6.77
CA ILE A 54 5.24 4.53 8.12
C ILE A 54 6.55 4.11 8.79
N THR A 55 7.40 5.09 9.06
CA THR A 55 8.67 4.90 9.76
C THR A 55 8.69 5.76 11.01
N VAL A 56 9.44 5.32 12.03
CA VAL A 56 9.78 6.21 13.14
C VAL A 56 10.81 7.21 12.64
N LEU A 57 10.62 8.49 12.95
CA LEU A 57 11.71 9.45 12.85
C LEU A 57 12.78 8.98 13.83
N MET A 58 13.90 8.48 13.30
CA MET A 58 15.09 8.45 14.14
C MET A 58 15.37 9.90 14.54
N PRO A 59 15.58 10.20 15.83
CA PRO A 59 16.03 11.52 16.21
C PRO A 59 17.29 11.81 15.38
N LYS A 60 17.31 12.94 14.67
CA LYS A 60 18.60 13.48 14.20
C LYS A 60 19.44 13.60 15.47
N GLU A 61 20.63 13.00 15.48
CA GLU A 61 21.52 12.97 16.64
C GLU A 61 21.55 14.30 17.41
N MET A 62 21.63 14.16 18.73
CA MET A 62 21.81 15.22 19.75
C MET A 62 23.05 16.08 19.49
#